data_AF-A0A935E542-F1
#
_entry.id   AF-A0A935E542-F1
#
_cell.length_a   1.000
_cell.length_b   1.000
_cell.length_c   1.000
_cell.angle_alpha   90.00
_cell.angle_beta   90.00
_cell.angle_gamma   90.00
#
_symmetry.space_group_name_H-M   'P 1'
#
loop_
_entity.id
_entity.type
_entity.pdbx_description
1 polymer ?
#
loop_
_entity_poly.entity_id
_entity_poly.type
_entity_poly.pdbx_seq_one_letter_code
_entity_poly.pdbx_strand_id
1 'polypeptide(L)'
;MRILFSILFLFSFLISNGQENQKLGLAVNHIQKNAEKWSLKAEDIKDIFINSEAEANGITYLYLNQAYNNIPIRNAMMTVIIRMGKWSQMRITL
;
A
#
# COMPACT_ATOMS: atom_id res chain seq x y z
N MET A 1 8.30 2.86 41.69
CA MET A 1 6.94 2.81 41.10
C MET A 1 6.66 3.90 40.05
N ARG A 2 7.08 5.16 40.22
CA ARG A 2 6.85 6.22 39.21
C ARG A 2 7.53 5.96 37.84
N ILE A 3 8.73 5.38 37.85
CA ILE A 3 9.53 5.11 36.64
C ILE A 3 8.94 3.96 35.79
N LEU A 4 8.29 2.99 36.44
CA LEU A 4 7.67 1.84 35.78
C LEU A 4 6.46 2.28 34.93
N PHE A 5 5.71 3.27 35.40
CA PHE A 5 4.57 3.85 34.70
C PHE A 5 5.01 4.64 33.46
N SER A 6 6.14 5.34 33.53
CA SER A 6 6.73 6.07 32.40
C SER A 6 7.21 5.16 31.27
N ILE A 7 7.77 3.99 31.61
CA ILE A 7 8.25 3.01 30.61
C ILE A 7 7.08 2.34 29.89
N LEU A 8 6.00 2.05 30.61
CA LEU A 8 4.79 1.43 30.03
C LEU A 8 4.09 2.36 29.03
N PHE A 9 4.10 3.68 29.29
CA PHE A 9 3.50 4.67 28.39
C PHE A 9 4.27 4.83 27.07
N LEU A 10 5.59 4.67 27.07
CA LEU A 10 6.41 4.76 25.86
C LEU A 10 6.23 3.56 24.92
N PHE A 11 5.87 2.39 25.45
CA PHE A 11 5.67 1.19 24.63
C PHE A 11 4.40 1.23 23.78
N SER A 12 3.36 1.93 24.23
CA SER A 12 2.08 2.01 23.51
C SER A 12 2.16 2.79 22.19
N PHE A 13 3.17 3.65 22.02
CA PHE A 13 3.30 4.50 20.84
C PHE A 13 3.95 3.80 19.63
N LEU A 14 4.57 2.64 19.82
CA LEU A 14 5.34 1.95 18.76
C LEU A 14 4.49 1.04 17.86
N ILE A 15 3.24 0.74 18.25
CA ILE A 15 2.44 -0.32 17.60
C ILE A 15 1.54 0.23 16.46
N SER A 16 1.37 1.55 16.34
CA SER A 16 0.35 2.16 15.46
C SER A 16 0.74 2.31 13.97
N ASN A 17 2.00 2.06 13.56
CA ASN A 17 2.47 2.34 12.18
C ASN A 17 2.57 1.11 11.25
N GLY A 18 2.04 -0.06 11.65
CA GLY A 18 2.24 -1.32 10.91
C GLY A 18 1.22 -1.62 9.79
N GLN A 19 0.03 -1.04 9.83
CA GLN A 19 -1.08 -1.47 8.95
C GLN A 19 -0.95 -0.97 7.50
N GLU A 20 -0.50 0.26 7.30
CA GLU A 20 -0.35 0.85 5.95
C GLU A 20 0.78 0.17 5.15
N ASN A 21 1.92 -0.03 5.80
CA ASN A 21 3.07 -0.74 5.22
C ASN A 21 2.71 -2.16 4.77
N GLN A 22 1.83 -2.84 5.51
CA GLN A 22 1.39 -4.18 5.16
C GLN A 22 0.54 -4.18 3.87
N LYS A 23 -0.43 -3.27 3.74
CA LYS A 23 -1.29 -3.18 2.55
C LYS A 23 -0.48 -2.83 1.29
N LEU A 24 0.40 -1.83 1.39
CA LEU A 24 1.27 -1.42 0.28
C LEU A 24 2.22 -2.55 -0.14
N GLY A 25 2.90 -3.18 0.83
CA GLY A 25 3.80 -4.29 0.54
C GLY A 25 3.11 -5.47 -0.15
N LEU A 26 1.87 -5.78 0.26
CA LEU A 26 1.08 -6.81 -0.40
C LEU A 26 0.64 -6.41 -1.82
N ALA A 27 0.23 -5.16 -2.02
CA ALA A 27 -0.14 -4.63 -3.33
C ALA A 27 1.05 -4.68 -4.30
N VAL A 28 2.22 -4.17 -3.89
CA VAL A 28 3.47 -4.22 -4.67
C VAL A 28 3.86 -5.65 -5.03
N ASN A 29 3.78 -6.59 -4.09
CA ASN A 29 4.05 -8.00 -4.37
C ASN A 29 3.09 -8.57 -5.43
N HIS A 30 1.80 -8.25 -5.34
CA HIS A 30 0.84 -8.65 -6.37
C HIS A 30 1.19 -8.07 -7.75
N ILE A 31 1.63 -6.81 -7.80
CA ILE A 31 2.06 -6.15 -9.02
C ILE A 31 3.29 -6.84 -9.60
N GLN A 32 4.31 -7.08 -8.79
CA GLN A 32 5.54 -7.76 -9.20
C GLN A 32 5.28 -9.15 -9.78
N LYS A 33 4.41 -9.93 -9.15
CA LYS A 33 4.04 -11.28 -9.62
C LYS A 33 3.37 -11.28 -11.00
N ASN A 34 2.74 -10.17 -11.39
CA ASN A 34 2.05 -10.05 -12.67
C ASN A 34 2.77 -9.09 -13.64
N ALA A 35 3.92 -8.55 -13.24
CA ALA A 35 4.63 -7.51 -13.98
C ALA A 35 4.93 -7.94 -15.42
N GLU A 36 5.43 -9.16 -15.60
CA GLU A 36 5.70 -9.73 -16.92
C GLU A 36 4.45 -9.79 -17.79
N LYS A 37 3.33 -10.29 -17.25
CA LYS A 37 2.04 -10.37 -17.96
C LYS A 37 1.53 -9.00 -18.39
N TRP A 38 1.82 -7.96 -17.61
CA TRP A 38 1.40 -6.59 -17.88
C TRP A 38 2.45 -5.76 -18.60
N SER A 39 3.57 -6.38 -18.99
CA SER A 39 4.72 -5.69 -19.60
C SER A 39 5.23 -4.51 -18.77
N LEU A 40 5.10 -4.60 -17.45
CA LEU A 40 5.66 -3.63 -16.52
C LEU A 40 7.15 -3.91 -16.33
N LYS A 41 7.92 -2.84 -16.29
CA LYS A 41 9.34 -2.86 -15.95
C LYS A 41 9.51 -2.64 -14.45
N ALA A 42 10.72 -2.90 -13.95
CA ALA A 42 11.05 -2.65 -12.55
C ALA A 42 10.87 -1.18 -12.18
N GLU A 43 11.13 -0.27 -13.11
CA GLU A 43 10.98 1.17 -12.92
C GLU A 43 9.52 1.57 -12.72
N ASP A 44 8.57 0.89 -13.37
CA ASP A 44 7.13 1.15 -13.25
C ASP A 44 6.57 0.79 -11.87
N ILE A 45 7.28 -0.07 -11.13
CA ILE A 45 6.91 -0.55 -9.80
C ILE A 45 7.67 0.20 -8.69
N LYS A 46 8.69 0.97 -9.09
CA LYS A 46 9.52 1.73 -8.16
C LYS A 46 8.75 2.92 -7.59
N ASP A 47 9.02 3.23 -6.32
CA ASP A 47 8.53 4.44 -5.64
C ASP A 47 6.99 4.59 -5.69
N ILE A 48 6.28 3.45 -5.64
CA ILE A 48 4.82 3.39 -5.50
C ILE A 48 4.42 3.65 -4.05
N PHE A 49 3.38 4.46 -3.86
CA PHE A 49 2.76 4.72 -2.56
C PHE A 49 1.23 4.71 -2.66
N ILE A 50 0.55 4.55 -1.53
CA ILE A 50 -0.91 4.66 -1.45
C ILE A 50 -1.26 6.14 -1.42
N ASN A 51 -1.93 6.63 -2.46
CA ASN A 51 -2.47 7.99 -2.50
C ASN A 51 -3.78 8.10 -1.69
N SER A 52 -4.64 7.10 -1.80
CA SER A 52 -5.89 7.04 -1.04
C SER A 52 -6.41 5.61 -0.92
N GLU A 53 -7.27 5.38 0.06
CA GLU A 53 -7.97 4.11 0.30
C GLU A 53 -9.48 4.36 0.36
N ALA A 54 -10.26 3.43 -0.19
CA ALA A 54 -11.71 3.38 0.00
C ALA A 54 -12.14 1.95 0.37
N GLU A 55 -13.08 1.82 1.29
CA GLU A 55 -13.63 0.51 1.68
C GLU A 55 -15.15 0.50 1.49
N ALA A 56 -15.66 -0.53 0.82
CA ALA A 56 -17.09 -0.74 0.63
C ALA A 56 -17.41 -2.23 0.52
N ASN A 57 -18.43 -2.70 1.24
CA ASN A 57 -18.94 -4.08 1.14
C ASN A 57 -17.86 -5.18 1.29
N GLY A 58 -16.90 -4.98 2.20
CA GLY A 58 -15.80 -5.92 2.44
C GLY A 58 -14.74 -5.95 1.32
N ILE A 59 -14.74 -4.91 0.47
CA ILE A 59 -13.76 -4.68 -0.59
C ILE A 59 -13.01 -3.38 -0.26
N THR A 60 -11.70 -3.48 -0.20
CA THR A 60 -10.77 -2.36 -0.10
C THR A 60 -10.23 -2.02 -1.48
N TYR A 61 -10.29 -0.76 -1.85
CA TYR A 61 -9.72 -0.17 -3.05
C TYR A 61 -8.51 0.66 -2.63
N LEU A 62 -7.32 0.28 -3.10
CA LEU A 62 -6.10 1.03 -2.92
C LEU A 62 -5.80 1.79 -4.20
N TYR A 63 -5.78 3.12 -4.11
CA TYR A 63 -5.36 4.00 -5.20
C TYR A 63 -3.89 4.30 -5.01
N LEU A 64 -3.08 3.74 -5.90
CA LEU A 64 -1.63 3.82 -5.88
C LEU A 64 -1.16 4.88 -6.86
N ASN A 65 -0.15 5.65 -6.47
CA ASN A 65 0.57 6.56 -7.34
C ASN A 65 2.05 6.20 -7.38
N GLN A 66 2.67 6.40 -8.54
CA GLN A 66 4.12 6.38 -8.67
C GLN A 66 4.71 7.75 -8.38
N ALA A 67 5.90 7.79 -7.78
CA ALA A 67 6.73 8.98 -7.71
C ALA A 67 8.04 8.78 -8.48
N TYR A 68 8.66 9.88 -8.91
CA TYR A 68 10.05 9.90 -9.34
C TYR A 68 10.76 11.04 -8.63
N ASN A 69 11.86 10.72 -7.93
CA ASN A 69 12.57 11.68 -7.07
C ASN A 69 11.64 12.42 -6.08
N ASN A 70 10.73 11.69 -5.43
CA ASN A 70 9.72 12.21 -4.51
C ASN A 70 8.67 13.15 -5.12
N ILE A 71 8.58 13.23 -6.45
CA ILE A 71 7.55 14.00 -7.16
C ILE A 71 6.49 13.02 -7.68
N PRO A 72 5.22 13.12 -7.23
CA PRO A 72 4.14 12.30 -7.74
C PRO A 72 3.93 12.49 -9.24
N ILE A 73 3.87 11.38 -9.98
CA ILE A 73 3.55 11.39 -11.40
C ILE A 73 2.03 11.32 -11.52
N ARG A 74 1.40 12.39 -12.02
CA ARG A 74 -0.06 12.53 -12.02
C ARG A 74 -0.81 11.45 -12.83
N ASN A 75 -0.19 10.92 -13.88
CA ASN A 75 -0.81 9.93 -14.77
C ASN A 75 -0.29 8.50 -14.55
N ALA A 76 0.52 8.28 -13.51
CA ALA A 76 0.99 6.94 -13.15
C ALA A 76 0.22 6.45 -11.92
N MET A 77 -1.05 6.10 -12.17
CA MET A 77 -2.00 5.66 -11.16
C MET A 77 -2.42 4.22 -11.38
N MET A 78 -2.64 3.48 -10.29
CA MET A 78 -3.12 2.11 -10.35
C MET A 78 -4.10 1.84 -9.22
N THR A 79 -5.15 1.06 -9.50
CA THR A 79 -6.10 0.64 -8.47
C THR A 79 -5.93 -0.85 -8.17
N VAL A 80 -5.63 -1.18 -6.92
CA VAL A 80 -5.56 -2.56 -6.43
C VAL A 80 -6.77 -2.83 -5.55
N ILE A 81 -7.50 -3.91 -5.84
CA ILE A 81 -8.73 -4.28 -5.15
C ILE A 81 -8.46 -5.51 -4.29
N ILE A 82 -8.75 -5.38 -2.99
CA ILE A 82 -8.54 -6.41 -1.98
C ILE A 82 -9.91 -6.76 -1.38
N ARG A 83 -10.33 -8.02 -1.44
CA ARG A 83 -11.48 -8.51 -0.69
C ARG A 83 -10.95 -9.28 0.51
N MET A 84 -11.53 -9.10 1.71
CA MET A 84 -11.07 -9.73 2.96
C MET A 84 -10.59 -11.18 2.74
N GLY A 85 -9.28 -11.40 2.85
CA GLY A 85 -8.63 -12.72 2.74
C GLY A 85 -8.50 -13.34 1.34
N LYS A 86 -9.06 -12.75 0.28
CA LYS A 86 -8.89 -13.22 -1.11
C LYS A 86 -8.77 -12.05 -2.10
N TRP A 87 -7.61 -11.96 -2.73
CA TRP A 87 -7.26 -10.98 -3.77
C TRP A 87 -8.28 -11.03 -4.91
N SER A 88 -8.92 -9.89 -5.19
CA SER A 88 -10.03 -9.83 -6.15
C SER A 88 -9.76 -8.71 -7.15
N GLN A 89 -8.90 -9.03 -8.13
CA GLN A 89 -8.73 -8.33 -9.40
C GLN A 89 -8.03 -6.95 -9.34
N MET A 90 -7.21 -6.67 -10.35
CA MET A 90 -6.56 -5.37 -10.54
C MET A 90 -7.15 -4.70 -11.79
N ARG A 91 -7.41 -3.39 -11.73
CA ARG A 91 -7.84 -2.57 -12.88
C ARG A 91 -6.85 -1.43 -13.07
N ILE A 92 -6.13 -1.43 -14.20
CA ILE A 92 -5.33 -0.29 -14.65
C ILE A 92 -6.29 0.69 -15.31
N THR A 93 -6.23 1.97 -14.91
CA THR A 93 -6.92 3.05 -15.62
C THR A 93 -5.80 3.89 -16.23
N LEU A 94 -5.66 3.79 -17.57
CA LEU A 94 -4.71 4.58 -18.37
C LEU A 94 -5.34 5.93 -18.75
#